data_AF-A0A7R8WJ97-F1
#
_entry.id   AF-A0A7R8WJ97-F1
#
_cell.length_a   1.000
_cell.length_b   1.000
_cell.length_c   1.000
_cell.angle_alpha   90.00
_cell.angle_beta   90.00
_cell.angle_gamma   90.00
#
_symmetry.space_group_name_H-M   'P 1'
#
loop_
_entity.id
_entity.type
_entity.pdbx_description
1 polymer ?
#
loop_
_entity_poly.entity_id
_entity_poly.type
_entity_poly.pdbx_seq_one_letter_code
_entity_poly.pdbx_strand_id
1 'polypeptide(L)'
;MYNASESLDFDREEIPTYEDVARMFPRPNAPRPIVLVGPPGVGRNELKRRLLALDPEKYKTTVPYTSRPKKPHETQGKEYHFVTREEMEEDVLSGKFVEFGEYKGNLYGTTAASIKDVINSGFVCVLNPHYQVRNSALKMLRTPDIKPFVVLIKPPSFERLKETRQAAFARSTFDDNTSRGFTDEEFYEMIRSAERMEFHYGHLFDTQIVNEDLSTAFEELLATVHMVLTEPLWVPVSWVQ
;
A
#
# COMPACT_ATOMS: atom_id res chain seq x y z
N MET A 1 -26.16 13.33 8.24
CA MET A 1 -24.72 13.66 8.08
C MET A 1 -23.96 12.61 8.87
N TYR A 2 -23.31 11.67 8.19
CA TYR A 2 -22.52 10.62 8.86
C TYR A 2 -21.21 11.23 9.34
N ASN A 3 -20.95 11.13 10.65
CA ASN A 3 -19.85 11.80 11.30
C ASN A 3 -18.58 10.94 11.19
N ALA A 4 -17.49 11.50 10.68
CA ALA A 4 -16.26 10.76 10.36
C ALA A 4 -15.48 10.27 11.59
N SER A 5 -15.79 10.79 12.78
CA SER A 5 -15.25 10.32 14.06
C SER A 5 -15.86 8.98 14.47
N GLU A 6 -17.16 8.78 14.22
CA GLU A 6 -17.87 7.56 14.64
C GLU A 6 -17.35 6.32 13.91
N SER A 7 -17.05 6.41 12.61
CA SER A 7 -16.57 5.26 11.81
C SER A 7 -15.20 4.72 12.24
N LEU A 8 -14.32 5.54 12.79
CA LEU A 8 -12.99 5.11 13.24
C LEU A 8 -13.02 4.45 14.63
N ASP A 9 -13.99 4.85 15.47
CA ASP A 9 -14.19 4.25 16.79
C ASP A 9 -14.87 2.87 16.70
N PHE A 10 -15.82 2.68 15.76
CA PHE A 10 -16.42 1.36 15.50
C PHE A 10 -15.40 0.31 15.05
N ASP A 11 -14.40 0.70 14.26
CA ASP A 11 -13.34 -0.20 13.77
C ASP A 11 -12.48 -0.81 14.89
N ARG A 12 -12.46 -0.19 16.09
CA ARG A 12 -11.72 -0.69 17.26
C ARG A 12 -12.50 -1.73 18.07
N GLU A 13 -13.83 -1.70 18.01
CA GLU A 13 -14.69 -2.67 18.72
C GLU A 13 -14.62 -4.08 18.10
N GLU A 14 -14.12 -4.20 16.87
CA GLU A 14 -13.92 -5.49 16.16
C GLU A 14 -12.53 -6.11 16.34
N ILE A 15 -11.62 -5.50 17.11
CA ILE A 15 -10.27 -6.06 17.31
C ILE A 15 -10.37 -7.23 18.31
N PRO A 16 -10.17 -8.49 17.89
CA PRO A 16 -10.21 -9.61 18.81
C PRO A 16 -9.02 -9.51 19.77
N THR A 17 -9.23 -9.87 21.04
CA THR A 17 -8.14 -9.87 22.05
C THR A 17 -7.00 -10.83 21.65
N TYR A 18 -7.34 -11.90 20.94
CA TYR A 18 -6.41 -12.86 20.35
C TYR A 18 -6.92 -13.27 18.96
N GLU A 19 -6.03 -13.35 17.98
CA GLU A 19 -6.29 -13.92 16.65
C GLU A 19 -5.57 -15.27 16.56
N ASP A 20 -6.30 -16.33 16.22
CA ASP A 20 -5.69 -17.65 16.03
C ASP A 20 -4.80 -17.62 14.77
N VAL A 21 -3.55 -18.06 14.92
CA VAL A 21 -2.56 -18.06 13.83
C VAL A 21 -1.97 -19.45 13.58
N ALA A 22 -1.59 -19.69 12.33
CA ALA A 22 -0.89 -20.89 11.89
C ALA A 22 0.35 -20.53 11.05
N ARG A 23 1.33 -21.44 11.00
CA ARG A 23 2.49 -21.26 10.13
C ARG A 23 2.12 -21.60 8.69
N MET A 24 2.31 -20.65 7.79
CA MET A 24 2.20 -20.84 6.35
C MET A 24 3.59 -20.89 5.73
N PHE A 25 3.85 -21.96 4.98
CA PHE A 25 5.08 -22.10 4.19
C PHE A 25 4.96 -21.34 2.85
N PRO A 26 6.05 -20.71 2.37
CA PRO A 26 6.07 -20.04 1.08
C PRO A 26 5.71 -21.00 -0.07
N ARG A 27 4.92 -20.50 -1.02
CA ARG A 27 4.54 -21.25 -2.23
C ARG A 27 5.22 -20.62 -3.44
N PRO A 28 6.14 -21.32 -4.14
CA PRO A 28 6.86 -20.74 -5.28
C PRO A 28 5.95 -20.21 -6.40
N ASN A 29 4.83 -20.88 -6.66
CA ASN A 29 3.90 -20.52 -7.74
C ASN A 29 2.81 -19.52 -7.32
N ALA A 30 2.76 -19.14 -6.05
CA ALA A 30 1.75 -18.22 -5.51
C ALA A 30 2.37 -17.39 -4.39
N PRO A 31 3.35 -16.52 -4.71
CA PRO A 31 4.00 -15.69 -3.72
C PRO A 31 3.01 -14.71 -3.09
N ARG A 32 3.19 -14.43 -1.80
CA ARG A 32 2.37 -13.45 -1.08
C ARG A 32 2.65 -12.03 -1.61
N PRO A 33 1.62 -11.20 -1.82
CA PRO A 33 1.81 -9.79 -2.15
C PRO A 33 2.51 -9.03 -1.02
N ILE A 34 3.37 -8.09 -1.39
CA ILE A 34 4.03 -7.16 -0.48
C ILE A 34 3.26 -5.83 -0.53
N VAL A 35 2.70 -5.44 0.60
CA VAL A 35 1.84 -4.25 0.71
C VAL A 35 2.58 -3.19 1.54
N LEU A 36 2.99 -2.08 0.91
CA LEU A 36 3.67 -0.98 1.58
C LEU A 36 2.68 0.11 1.99
N VAL A 37 2.51 0.28 3.30
CA VAL A 37 1.57 1.22 3.91
C VAL A 37 2.37 2.30 4.64
N GLY A 38 1.87 3.52 4.70
CA GLY A 38 2.53 4.61 5.42
C GLY A 38 2.05 5.97 4.94
N PRO A 39 2.46 7.04 5.64
CA PRO A 39 2.03 8.40 5.30
C PRO A 39 2.51 8.83 3.90
N PRO A 40 1.89 9.86 3.31
CA PRO A 40 2.33 10.41 2.03
C PRO A 40 3.71 11.06 2.23
N GLY A 41 4.55 11.03 1.19
CA GLY A 41 5.91 11.58 1.25
C GLY A 41 6.94 10.69 1.97
N VAL A 42 6.55 9.65 2.72
CA VAL A 42 7.50 8.80 3.46
C VAL A 42 8.44 7.99 2.57
N GLY A 43 8.18 7.87 1.26
CA GLY A 43 9.08 7.19 0.31
C GLY A 43 8.60 5.83 -0.20
N ARG A 44 7.36 5.41 0.11
CA ARG A 44 6.77 4.15 -0.36
C ARG A 44 6.84 3.95 -1.87
N ASN A 45 6.53 5.00 -2.64
CA ASN A 45 6.53 4.93 -4.10
C ASN A 45 7.93 4.70 -4.65
N GLU A 46 8.93 5.29 -4.02
CA GLU A 46 10.32 5.13 -4.43
C GLU A 46 10.86 3.74 -4.06
N LEU A 47 10.54 3.24 -2.86
CA LEU A 47 10.85 1.85 -2.48
C LEU A 47 10.21 0.83 -3.44
N LYS A 48 8.92 1.00 -3.74
CA LYS A 48 8.22 0.18 -4.73
C LYS A 48 8.89 0.24 -6.11
N ARG A 49 9.21 1.45 -6.59
CA ARG A 49 9.86 1.65 -7.88
C ARG A 49 11.22 0.94 -7.95
N ARG A 50 12.04 1.07 -6.90
CA ARG A 50 13.33 0.39 -6.80
C ARG A 50 13.18 -1.13 -6.79
N LEU A 51 12.19 -1.65 -6.06
CA LEU A 51 11.92 -3.10 -6.00
C LEU A 51 11.51 -3.66 -7.37
N LEU A 52 10.60 -2.97 -8.07
CA LEU A 52 10.17 -3.34 -9.42
C LEU A 52 11.30 -3.26 -10.45
N ALA A 53 12.21 -2.29 -10.30
CA ALA A 53 13.35 -2.12 -11.20
C ALA A 53 14.49 -3.11 -10.94
N LEU A 54 14.60 -3.63 -9.71
CA LEU A 54 15.65 -4.58 -9.32
C LEU A 54 15.52 -5.90 -10.06
N ASP A 55 14.31 -6.44 -10.14
CA ASP A 55 14.03 -7.71 -10.80
C ASP A 55 12.60 -7.70 -11.40
N PRO A 56 12.46 -7.24 -12.66
CA PRO A 56 11.17 -7.20 -13.35
C PRO A 56 10.56 -8.58 -13.66
N GLU A 57 11.36 -9.65 -13.59
CA GLU A 57 10.89 -11.03 -13.78
C GLU A 57 10.33 -11.62 -12.49
N LYS A 58 10.65 -11.02 -11.33
CA LYS A 58 10.15 -11.45 -10.02
C LYS A 58 9.06 -10.53 -9.48
N TYR A 59 9.19 -9.21 -9.62
CA TYR A 59 8.30 -8.23 -9.00
C TYR A 59 7.41 -7.56 -10.05
N LYS A 60 6.10 -7.51 -9.77
CA LYS A 60 5.13 -6.77 -10.58
C LYS A 60 4.17 -5.98 -9.72
N THR A 61 3.57 -4.96 -10.32
CA THR A 61 2.43 -4.23 -9.76
C THR A 61 1.20 -4.52 -10.59
N THR A 62 0.02 -4.30 -10.01
CA THR A 62 -1.22 -4.22 -10.75
C THR A 62 -1.27 -2.99 -11.66
N VAL A 63 -2.02 -3.09 -12.74
CA VAL A 63 -2.44 -1.96 -13.56
C VAL A 63 -3.76 -1.45 -12.98
N PRO A 64 -3.81 -0.23 -12.42
CA PRO A 64 -5.03 0.31 -11.83
C PRO A 64 -6.05 0.74 -12.90
N TYR A 65 -7.31 0.86 -12.48
CA TYR A 65 -8.40 1.39 -13.29
C TYR A 65 -8.51 2.89 -13.08
N THR A 66 -8.97 3.61 -14.10
CA THR A 66 -9.30 5.03 -13.98
C THR A 66 -10.49 5.42 -14.86
N SER A 67 -11.29 6.36 -14.35
CA SER A 67 -12.34 7.03 -15.14
C SER A 67 -11.81 8.19 -16.00
N ARG A 68 -10.52 8.53 -15.87
CA ARG A 68 -9.90 9.62 -16.63
C ARG A 68 -9.85 9.24 -18.12
N PRO A 69 -10.13 10.15 -19.06
CA PRO A 69 -9.93 9.88 -20.47
C PRO A 69 -8.45 9.57 -20.78
N LYS A 70 -8.26 8.54 -21.61
CA LYS A 70 -6.95 8.12 -22.11
C LYS A 70 -6.29 9.24 -22.90
N LYS A 71 -5.02 9.57 -22.59
CA LYS A 71 -4.23 10.52 -23.39
C LYS A 71 -3.72 9.87 -24.68
N PRO A 72 -3.36 10.64 -25.72
CA PRO A 72 -2.90 10.08 -27.00
C PRO A 72 -1.68 9.16 -26.91
N HIS A 73 -0.80 9.35 -25.92
CA HIS A 73 0.41 8.54 -25.70
C HIS A 73 0.19 7.35 -24.76
N GLU A 74 -1.01 7.17 -24.19
CA GLU A 74 -1.31 6.11 -23.24
C GLU A 74 -1.95 4.90 -23.93
N THR A 75 -1.65 3.70 -23.43
CA THR A 75 -2.16 2.44 -23.97
C THR A 75 -3.08 1.75 -22.97
N GLN A 76 -4.22 1.23 -23.46
CA GLN A 76 -5.16 0.48 -22.62
C GLN A 76 -4.46 -0.72 -21.97
N GLY A 77 -4.57 -0.84 -20.65
CA GLY A 77 -4.03 -1.99 -19.91
C GLY A 77 -2.51 -1.97 -19.71
N LYS A 78 -1.84 -0.86 -20.03
CA LYS A 78 -0.41 -0.67 -19.73
C LYS A 78 -0.23 0.25 -18.52
N GLU A 79 -0.58 1.52 -18.66
CA GLU A 79 -0.52 2.48 -17.55
C GLU A 79 -1.77 2.40 -16.67
N TYR A 80 -2.94 2.34 -17.31
CA TYR A 80 -4.24 2.21 -16.66
C TYR A 80 -5.21 1.38 -17.52
N HIS A 81 -6.20 0.80 -16.86
CA HIS A 81 -7.44 0.40 -17.51
C HIS A 81 -8.38 1.61 -17.53
N PHE A 82 -8.53 2.22 -18.70
CA PHE A 82 -9.44 3.35 -18.89
C PHE A 82 -10.86 2.79 -19.07
N VAL A 83 -11.75 3.18 -18.16
CA VAL A 83 -13.17 2.79 -18.10
C VAL A 83 -14.03 4.05 -17.92
N THR A 84 -15.33 3.95 -18.11
CA THR A 84 -16.23 5.08 -17.83
C THR A 84 -16.41 5.28 -16.32
N ARG A 85 -16.87 6.46 -15.90
CA ARG A 85 -17.11 6.73 -14.48
C ARG A 85 -18.26 5.86 -13.96
N GLU A 86 -19.30 5.72 -14.77
CA GLU A 86 -20.50 4.95 -14.48
C GLU A 86 -20.18 3.46 -14.26
N GLU A 87 -19.40 2.85 -15.16
CA GLU A 87 -18.91 1.47 -15.00
C GLU A 87 -18.09 1.29 -13.72
N MET A 88 -17.21 2.26 -13.42
CA MET A 88 -16.37 2.19 -12.23
C MET A 88 -17.20 2.32 -10.94
N GLU A 89 -18.22 3.17 -10.93
CA GLU A 89 -19.15 3.31 -9.79
C GLU A 89 -19.98 2.03 -9.58
N GLU A 90 -20.45 1.37 -10.65
CA GLU A 90 -21.13 0.07 -10.56
C GLU A 90 -20.20 -1.03 -10.03
N ASP A 91 -18.95 -1.05 -10.50
CA ASP A 91 -17.94 -2.00 -10.04
C ASP A 91 -17.54 -1.78 -8.57
N VAL A 92 -17.56 -0.53 -8.10
CA VAL A 92 -17.39 -0.19 -6.68
C VAL A 92 -18.58 -0.70 -5.86
N LEU A 93 -19.82 -0.47 -6.32
CA LEU A 93 -21.03 -0.93 -5.63
C LEU A 93 -21.12 -2.46 -5.56
N SER A 94 -20.60 -3.16 -6.57
CA SER A 94 -20.53 -4.63 -6.60
C SER A 94 -19.34 -5.21 -5.81
N GLY A 95 -18.53 -4.37 -5.16
CA GLY A 95 -17.44 -4.81 -4.28
C GLY A 95 -16.22 -5.38 -5.01
N LYS A 96 -16.00 -5.04 -6.29
CA LYS A 96 -14.85 -5.54 -7.06
C LYS A 96 -13.54 -4.84 -6.72
N PHE A 97 -13.61 -3.59 -6.27
CA PHE A 97 -12.45 -2.77 -5.92
C PHE A 97 -12.01 -3.01 -4.48
N VAL A 98 -10.71 -3.29 -4.31
CA VAL A 98 -10.05 -3.38 -3.00
C VAL A 98 -9.71 -1.98 -2.48
N GLU A 99 -9.43 -1.09 -3.41
CA GLU A 99 -9.17 0.31 -3.14
C GLU A 99 -9.71 1.14 -4.29
N PHE A 100 -10.37 2.24 -3.95
CA PHE A 100 -10.73 3.27 -4.90
C PHE A 100 -10.67 4.65 -4.23
N GLY A 101 -10.47 5.67 -5.05
CA GLY A 101 -10.43 7.05 -4.60
C GLY A 101 -10.66 8.00 -5.76
N GLU A 102 -11.06 9.22 -5.42
CA GLU A 102 -11.24 10.29 -6.40
C GLU A 102 -10.06 11.25 -6.34
N TYR A 103 -9.49 11.55 -7.50
CA TYR A 103 -8.38 12.48 -7.64
C TYR A 103 -8.59 13.38 -8.86
N LYS A 104 -8.57 14.70 -8.63
CA LYS A 104 -8.84 15.73 -9.67
C LYS A 104 -10.12 15.44 -10.47
N GLY A 105 -11.19 15.04 -9.79
CA GLY A 105 -12.50 14.75 -10.40
C GLY A 105 -12.61 13.42 -11.15
N ASN A 106 -11.57 12.57 -11.11
CA ASN A 106 -11.55 11.27 -11.76
C ASN A 106 -11.37 10.16 -10.72
N LEU A 107 -12.03 9.03 -10.94
CA LEU A 107 -11.88 7.85 -10.10
C LEU A 107 -10.63 7.07 -10.49
N TYR A 108 -9.99 6.49 -9.48
CA TYR A 108 -8.85 5.58 -9.60
C TYR A 108 -9.06 4.42 -8.63
N GLY A 109 -8.65 3.21 -9.01
CA GLY A 109 -8.84 2.06 -8.14
C GLY A 109 -8.10 0.82 -8.59
N THR A 110 -7.94 -0.13 -7.67
CA THR A 110 -7.34 -1.45 -7.92
C THR A 110 -8.35 -2.54 -7.55
N THR A 111 -8.57 -3.49 -8.46
CA THR A 111 -9.50 -4.60 -8.23
C THR A 111 -8.80 -5.78 -7.58
N ALA A 112 -9.57 -6.62 -6.88
CA ALA A 112 -9.04 -7.86 -6.29
C ALA A 112 -8.57 -8.84 -7.37
N ALA A 113 -9.27 -8.86 -8.51
CA ALA A 113 -8.94 -9.70 -9.65
C ALA A 113 -7.54 -9.38 -10.20
N SER A 114 -7.21 -8.10 -10.42
CA SER A 114 -5.89 -7.71 -10.92
C SER A 114 -4.76 -8.14 -9.99
N ILE A 115 -4.98 -8.11 -8.67
CA ILE A 115 -4.00 -8.59 -7.69
C ILE A 115 -3.81 -10.11 -7.82
N LYS A 116 -4.93 -10.86 -7.88
CA LYS A 116 -4.91 -12.31 -8.04
C LYS A 116 -4.24 -12.74 -9.34
N ASP A 117 -4.44 -12.02 -10.44
CA ASP A 117 -3.82 -12.33 -11.74
C ASP A 117 -2.29 -12.25 -11.67
N VAL A 118 -1.75 -11.25 -10.97
CA VAL A 118 -0.30 -11.13 -10.76
C VAL A 118 0.24 -12.29 -9.92
N ILE A 119 -0.45 -12.64 -8.83
CA ILE A 119 -0.07 -13.76 -7.95
C ILE A 119 -0.11 -15.09 -8.72
N ASN A 120 -1.18 -15.35 -9.45
CA ASN A 120 -1.40 -16.59 -10.22
C ASN A 120 -0.41 -16.73 -11.38
N SER A 121 0.14 -15.62 -11.86
CA SER A 121 1.21 -15.59 -12.85
C SER A 121 2.60 -15.85 -12.25
N GLY A 122 2.69 -16.12 -10.94
CA GLY A 122 3.93 -16.43 -10.23
C GLY A 122 4.77 -15.22 -9.80
N PHE A 123 4.28 -13.99 -10.00
CA PHE A 123 5.01 -12.78 -9.64
C PHE A 123 4.68 -12.32 -8.22
N VAL A 124 5.68 -11.76 -7.54
CA VAL A 124 5.49 -11.07 -6.27
C VAL A 124 4.80 -9.73 -6.55
N CYS A 125 3.54 -9.64 -6.15
CA CYS A 125 2.74 -8.42 -6.35
C CYS A 125 3.12 -7.34 -5.31
N VAL A 126 3.53 -6.15 -5.77
CA VAL A 126 3.94 -5.03 -4.90
C VAL A 126 2.91 -3.90 -4.97
N LEU A 127 2.25 -3.63 -3.84
CA LEU A 127 1.11 -2.71 -3.73
C LEU A 127 1.43 -1.56 -2.76
N ASN A 128 1.00 -0.34 -3.11
CA ASN A 128 1.10 0.83 -2.24
C ASN A 128 -0.29 1.42 -2.03
N PRO A 129 -1.17 0.76 -1.26
CA PRO A 129 -2.51 1.30 -1.08
C PRO A 129 -2.47 2.66 -0.39
N HIS A 130 -3.45 3.50 -0.68
CA HIS A 130 -3.62 4.77 -0.02
C HIS A 130 -4.09 4.56 1.42
N TYR A 131 -3.44 5.26 2.34
CA TYR A 131 -3.61 5.10 3.79
C TYR A 131 -4.92 5.71 4.32
N GLN A 132 -5.62 6.50 3.51
CA GLN A 132 -6.70 7.40 3.93
C GLN A 132 -8.10 6.99 3.45
N VAL A 133 -8.27 5.76 2.93
CA VAL A 133 -9.59 5.31 2.47
C VAL A 133 -10.40 4.86 3.68
N ARG A 134 -11.57 5.48 3.86
CA ARG A 134 -12.59 5.31 4.92
C ARG A 134 -13.17 3.89 5.07
N ASN A 135 -12.61 2.93 4.35
CA ASN A 135 -12.73 1.48 4.49
C ASN A 135 -11.34 0.95 4.11
N SER A 136 -10.52 0.59 5.10
CA SER A 136 -9.08 0.41 4.82
C SER A 136 -8.89 -0.67 3.75
N ALA A 137 -8.21 -0.32 2.65
CA ALA A 137 -7.83 -1.29 1.63
C ALA A 137 -7.10 -2.50 2.26
N LEU A 138 -6.47 -2.30 3.43
CA LEU A 138 -5.86 -3.35 4.25
C LEU A 138 -6.86 -4.41 4.71
N LYS A 139 -8.04 -4.02 5.21
CA LYS A 139 -9.10 -4.97 5.57
C LYS A 139 -9.55 -5.77 4.34
N MET A 140 -9.71 -5.11 3.19
CA MET A 140 -10.11 -5.77 1.94
C MET A 140 -9.02 -6.67 1.33
N LEU A 141 -7.74 -6.35 1.57
CA LEU A 141 -6.60 -7.17 1.15
C LEU A 141 -6.42 -8.41 2.02
N ARG A 142 -6.77 -8.36 3.31
CA ARG A 142 -6.60 -9.46 4.28
C ARG A 142 -7.63 -10.58 4.07
N THR A 143 -7.48 -11.30 2.97
CA THR A 143 -8.33 -12.42 2.60
C THR A 143 -7.52 -13.70 2.44
N PRO A 144 -8.15 -14.89 2.59
CA PRO A 144 -7.51 -16.16 2.30
C PRO A 144 -6.98 -16.27 0.88
N ASP A 145 -7.52 -15.54 -0.10
CA ASP A 145 -7.03 -15.64 -1.47
C ASP A 145 -5.77 -14.80 -1.71
N ILE A 146 -5.68 -13.62 -1.10
CA ILE A 146 -4.60 -12.65 -1.35
C ILE A 146 -3.43 -12.89 -0.39
N LYS A 147 -3.71 -13.19 0.89
CA LYS A 147 -2.70 -13.43 1.95
C LYS A 147 -1.57 -12.39 1.97
N PRO A 148 -1.88 -11.08 2.04
CA PRO A 148 -0.89 -10.02 1.92
C PRO A 148 0.14 -10.12 3.06
N PHE A 149 1.36 -9.65 2.80
CA PHE A 149 2.35 -9.31 3.82
C PHE A 149 2.48 -7.79 3.88
N VAL A 150 2.09 -7.21 5.00
CA VAL A 150 1.86 -5.77 5.16
C VAL A 150 3.03 -5.14 5.91
N VAL A 151 3.72 -4.22 5.25
CA VAL A 151 4.88 -3.49 5.76
C VAL A 151 4.49 -2.04 6.00
N LEU A 152 4.57 -1.59 7.25
CA LEU A 152 4.43 -0.17 7.58
C LEU A 152 5.76 0.55 7.37
N ILE A 153 5.79 1.52 6.47
CA ILE A 153 6.92 2.44 6.28
C ILE A 153 6.69 3.67 7.14
N LYS A 154 7.52 3.85 8.17
CA LYS A 154 7.43 4.94 9.14
C LYS A 154 8.43 6.06 8.81
N PRO A 155 8.08 7.32 9.05
CA PRO A 155 9.07 8.38 9.10
C PRO A 155 9.95 8.19 10.35
N PRO A 156 11.21 8.66 10.29
CA PRO A 156 12.05 8.77 11.48
C PRO A 156 11.64 9.99 12.32
N SER A 157 12.47 10.33 13.32
CA SER A 157 12.26 11.56 14.10
C SER A 157 12.27 12.80 13.19
N PHE A 158 11.59 13.86 13.63
CA PHE A 158 11.47 15.11 12.87
C PHE A 158 12.81 15.66 12.38
N GLU A 159 13.81 15.69 13.27
CA GLU A 159 15.15 16.19 12.94
C GLU A 159 15.81 15.34 11.84
N ARG A 160 15.72 14.02 11.94
CA ARG A 160 16.30 13.11 10.93
C ARG A 160 15.53 13.16 9.63
N LEU A 161 14.20 13.26 9.68
CA LEU A 161 13.38 13.40 8.49
C LEU A 161 13.71 14.69 7.74
N LYS A 162 13.88 15.79 8.45
CA LYS A 162 14.26 17.08 7.87
C LYS A 162 15.64 17.04 7.24
N GLU A 163 16.63 16.52 7.95
CA GLU A 163 18.02 16.38 7.48
C GLU A 163 18.09 15.53 6.20
N THR A 164 17.55 14.31 6.24
CA THR A 164 17.64 13.34 5.13
C THR A 164 16.92 13.84 3.88
N ARG A 165 15.75 14.48 4.03
CA ARG A 165 14.96 14.99 2.90
C ARG A 165 15.58 16.22 2.27
N GLN A 166 16.23 17.07 3.07
CA GLN A 166 17.01 18.19 2.55
C GLN A 166 18.26 17.71 1.80
N ALA A 167 19.01 16.78 2.38
CA ALA A 167 20.22 16.21 1.77
C ALA A 167 19.91 15.49 0.44
N ALA A 168 18.80 14.77 0.38
CA ALA A 168 18.36 14.06 -0.82
C ALA A 168 17.64 14.95 -1.85
N PHE A 169 17.50 16.26 -1.60
CA PHE A 169 16.69 17.18 -2.40
C PHE A 169 15.28 16.66 -2.70
N ALA A 170 14.68 15.96 -1.73
CA ALA A 170 13.39 15.31 -1.88
C ALA A 170 12.29 16.36 -2.10
N ARG A 171 11.43 16.11 -3.09
CA ARG A 171 10.32 16.99 -3.42
C ARG A 171 9.06 16.58 -2.66
N SER A 172 8.30 17.59 -2.21
CA SER A 172 7.00 17.34 -1.59
C SER A 172 6.08 16.60 -2.57
N THR A 173 5.38 15.59 -2.07
CA THR A 173 4.36 14.85 -2.82
C THR A 173 2.95 15.35 -2.51
N PHE A 174 2.82 16.44 -1.75
CA PHE A 174 1.51 17.04 -1.43
C PHE A 174 1.02 17.95 -2.56
N ASP A 175 1.94 18.61 -3.28
CA ASP A 175 1.64 19.56 -4.35
C ASP A 175 2.35 19.20 -5.67
N ASP A 176 1.65 18.58 -6.63
CA ASP A 176 2.21 18.21 -7.95
C ASP A 176 2.78 19.41 -8.74
N ASN A 177 2.21 20.60 -8.55
CA ASN A 177 2.54 21.78 -9.35
C ASN A 177 3.75 22.57 -8.82
N THR A 178 4.26 22.20 -7.64
CA THR A 178 5.37 22.91 -7.01
C THR A 178 6.47 21.91 -6.68
N SER A 179 7.54 21.92 -7.47
CA SER A 179 8.78 21.20 -7.15
C SER A 179 9.50 21.87 -5.97
N ARG A 180 8.85 22.02 -4.82
CA ARG A 180 9.45 22.53 -3.58
C ARG A 180 9.88 21.39 -2.68
N GLY A 181 10.80 21.68 -1.76
CA GLY A 181 11.06 20.80 -0.63
C GLY A 181 9.87 20.72 0.32
N PHE A 182 9.94 19.76 1.24
CA PHE A 182 8.95 19.62 2.30
C PHE A 182 9.01 20.80 3.29
N THR A 183 7.87 21.22 3.81
CA THR A 183 7.77 22.17 4.93
C THR A 183 7.80 21.43 6.27
N ASP A 184 8.10 22.17 7.34
CA ASP A 184 8.05 21.62 8.70
C ASP A 184 6.64 21.09 9.05
N GLU A 185 5.57 21.75 8.59
CA GLU A 185 4.19 21.29 8.79
C GLU A 185 3.92 19.95 8.09
N GLU A 186 4.44 19.74 6.88
CA GLU A 186 4.33 18.46 6.17
C GLU A 186 5.09 17.34 6.88
N PHE A 187 6.24 17.65 7.50
CA PHE A 187 6.96 16.68 8.33
C PHE A 187 6.17 16.30 9.58
N TYR A 188 5.58 17.28 10.29
CA TYR A 188 4.71 16.99 11.43
C TYR A 188 3.46 16.21 11.03
N GLU A 189 2.84 16.52 9.90
CA GLU A 189 1.69 15.76 9.40
C GLU A 189 2.07 14.33 9.01
N MET A 190 3.26 14.13 8.44
CA MET A 190 3.78 12.79 8.14
C MET A 190 3.93 11.94 9.42
N ILE A 191 4.53 12.51 10.47
CA ILE A 191 4.73 11.84 11.76
C ILE A 191 3.38 11.54 12.43
N ARG A 192 2.49 12.54 12.55
CA ARG A 192 1.14 12.38 13.11
C ARG A 192 0.33 11.33 12.35
N SER A 193 0.41 11.32 11.02
CA SER A 193 -0.28 10.32 10.21
C SER A 193 0.28 8.91 10.43
N ALA A 194 1.60 8.73 10.60
CA ALA A 194 2.16 7.43 10.96
C ALA A 194 1.69 6.93 12.33
N GLU A 195 1.69 7.80 13.34
CA GLU A 195 1.21 7.46 14.69
C GLU A 195 -0.27 7.06 14.67
N ARG A 196 -1.11 7.82 13.94
CA ARG A 196 -2.53 7.49 13.76
C ARG A 196 -2.72 6.14 13.08
N MET A 197 -1.93 5.85 12.04
CA MET A 197 -2.00 4.56 11.34
C MET A 197 -1.62 3.39 12.24
N GLU A 198 -0.57 3.54 13.03
CA GLU A 198 -0.15 2.53 14.01
C GLU A 198 -1.21 2.34 15.09
N PHE A 199 -1.82 3.42 15.57
CA PHE A 199 -2.89 3.35 16.55
C PHE A 199 -4.13 2.58 16.05
N HIS A 200 -4.59 2.85 14.82
CA HIS A 200 -5.80 2.22 14.29
C HIS A 200 -5.56 0.85 13.63
N TYR A 201 -4.44 0.68 12.93
CA TYR A 201 -4.18 -0.48 12.07
C TYR A 201 -2.92 -1.26 12.44
N GLY A 202 -2.29 -0.94 13.58
CA GLY A 202 -1.04 -1.59 14.02
C GLY A 202 -1.10 -3.12 14.03
N HIS A 203 -2.24 -3.67 14.45
CA HIS A 203 -2.51 -5.11 14.50
C HIS A 203 -2.61 -5.77 13.12
N LEU A 204 -2.74 -4.99 12.04
CA LEU A 204 -2.81 -5.50 10.67
C LEU A 204 -1.44 -5.59 9.98
N PHE A 205 -0.41 -4.98 10.57
CA PHE A 205 0.94 -4.92 10.00
C PHE A 205 1.76 -6.14 10.44
N ASP A 206 2.45 -6.78 9.48
CA ASP A 206 3.37 -7.88 9.77
C ASP A 206 4.74 -7.37 10.26
N THR A 207 5.19 -6.23 9.72
CA THR A 207 6.46 -5.59 10.13
C THR A 207 6.45 -4.08 9.89
N GLN A 208 7.43 -3.39 10.46
CA GLN A 208 7.63 -1.95 10.31
C GLN A 208 9.07 -1.65 9.87
N ILE A 209 9.23 -0.69 8.97
CA ILE A 209 10.54 -0.20 8.48
C ILE A 209 10.57 1.31 8.70
N VAL A 210 11.60 1.81 9.39
CA VAL A 210 11.80 3.25 9.59
C VAL A 210 12.65 3.79 8.44
N ASN A 211 12.07 4.67 7.61
CA ASN A 211 12.76 5.22 6.46
C ASN A 211 13.60 6.46 6.81
N GLU A 212 14.72 6.24 7.50
CA GLU A 212 15.76 7.24 7.73
C GLU A 212 16.51 7.57 6.44
N ASP A 213 17.21 6.58 5.91
CA ASP A 213 17.84 6.64 4.59
C ASP A 213 17.17 5.66 3.65
N LEU A 214 16.95 6.10 2.42
CA LEU A 214 16.24 5.33 1.41
C LEU A 214 17.00 4.08 0.97
N SER A 215 18.33 4.06 1.07
CA SER A 215 19.16 2.90 0.73
C SER A 215 19.05 1.86 1.83
N THR A 216 19.25 2.26 3.10
CA THR A 216 19.10 1.37 4.25
C THR A 216 17.68 0.79 4.35
N ALA A 217 16.64 1.61 4.19
CA ALA A 217 15.26 1.14 4.19
C ALA A 217 14.96 0.20 3.02
N PHE A 218 15.64 0.37 1.88
CA PHE A 218 15.52 -0.53 0.75
C PHE A 218 16.20 -1.89 1.00
N GLU A 219 17.37 -1.90 1.63
CA GLU A 219 18.04 -3.14 2.05
C GLU A 219 17.19 -3.93 3.06
N GLU A 220 16.61 -3.23 4.05
CA GLU A 220 15.70 -3.83 5.02
C GLU A 220 14.43 -4.39 4.35
N LEU A 221 13.89 -3.67 3.36
CA LEU A 221 12.77 -4.15 2.55
C LEU A 221 13.16 -5.41 1.76
N LEU A 222 14.36 -5.48 1.18
CA LEU A 222 14.82 -6.67 0.48
C LEU A 222 14.98 -7.88 1.41
N ALA A 223 15.53 -7.67 2.59
CA ALA A 223 15.65 -8.72 3.61
C ALA A 223 14.26 -9.23 4.03
N THR A 224 13.30 -8.30 4.23
CA THR A 224 11.90 -8.62 4.54
C THR A 224 11.25 -9.44 3.43
N VAL A 225 11.38 -9.00 2.17
CA VAL A 225 10.82 -9.73 1.02
C VAL A 225 11.46 -11.11 0.86
N HIS A 226 12.77 -11.23 1.08
CA HIS A 226 13.47 -12.51 1.05
C HIS A 226 12.92 -13.47 2.13
N MET A 227 12.75 -12.99 3.36
CA MET A 227 12.15 -13.75 4.46
C MET A 227 10.75 -14.25 4.09
N VAL A 228 9.88 -13.39 3.53
CA VAL A 228 8.52 -13.76 3.10
C VAL A 228 8.51 -14.90 2.07
N LEU A 229 9.53 -14.97 1.23
CA LEU A 229 9.64 -15.96 0.16
C LEU A 229 10.34 -17.26 0.59
N THR A 230 11.04 -17.27 1.72
CA THR A 230 11.91 -18.39 2.11
C THR A 230 11.54 -19.02 3.45
N GLU A 231 10.93 -18.27 4.35
CA GLU A 231 10.64 -18.70 5.72
C GLU A 231 9.13 -18.91 5.97
N PRO A 232 8.76 -19.86 6.84
CA PRO A 232 7.37 -20.02 7.26
C PRO A 232 6.96 -18.87 8.19
N LEU A 233 5.88 -18.17 7.83
CA LEU A 233 5.36 -17.01 8.56
C LEU A 233 4.02 -17.31 9.22
N TRP A 234 3.72 -16.58 10.29
CA TRP A 234 2.41 -16.63 10.94
C TRP A 234 1.37 -15.91 10.09
N VAL A 235 0.23 -16.56 9.89
CA VAL A 235 -0.94 -15.99 9.23
C VAL A 235 -2.19 -16.40 10.01
N PRO A 236 -3.32 -15.67 9.87
CA PRO A 236 -4.59 -16.08 10.45
C PRO A 236 -4.96 -17.51 10.04
N VAL A 237 -5.47 -18.31 10.98
CA VAL A 237 -5.86 -19.72 10.72
C VAL A 237 -6.88 -19.80 9.58
N SER A 238 -7.77 -18.82 9.46
CA SER A 238 -8.76 -18.73 8.38
C SER A 238 -8.16 -18.67 6.97
N TRP A 239 -6.85 -18.39 6.83
CA TRP A 239 -6.18 -18.35 5.53
C TRP A 239 -5.60 -19.70 5.10
N VAL A 240 -5.45 -20.65 6.03
CA VAL A 240 -4.83 -21.95 5.78
C VAL A 240 -5.80 -23.13 5.85
N GLN A 241 -7.07 -22.86 6.23
CA GLN A 241 -8.16 -23.83 6.23
C GLN A 241 -8.75 -24.07 4.84
#